data_AF-A0A7J9YVI5-F1
#
_entry.id   AF-A0A7J9YVI5-F1
#
_cell.length_a   1.000
_cell.length_b   1.000
_cell.length_c   1.000
_cell.angle_alpha   90.00
_cell.angle_beta   90.00
_cell.angle_gamma   90.00
#
_symmetry.space_group_name_H-M   'P 1'
#
loop_
_entity.id
_entity.type
_entity.pdbx_description
1 polymer ?
#
loop_
_entity_poly.entity_id
_entity_poly.type
_entity_poly.pdbx_seq_one_letter_code
_entity_poly.pdbx_strand_id
1 'polypeptide(L)'
;MSLTDKVFAAEGRWLMGKVAPRKLLDSIGSHLRAVAPGREEELVAAIGSRAEELAKGDQDMLVDGPAKGMLATCSVVLAGYEILLPEFDGDERRTILFLQHIFGEAYRRSIEVVIEALTKGDTPLDTVAKAMEKSSAMYGSYFRFDFERPDDDTFEMGVTRCFFHDFFARHDAPLVTTVLCAWDANWMQALDPGVTGLRSERTSLLSLGDDACRFRVVRTDDPLAAQEDVLAERFAGPAQGG
;
A
#
# COMPACT_ATOMS: atom_id res chain seq x y z
N MET A 1 -11.40 -6.82 23.79
CA MET A 1 -11.53 -6.68 22.32
C MET A 1 -12.99 -6.49 21.97
N SER A 2 -13.33 -5.38 21.34
CA SER A 2 -14.69 -5.12 20.86
C SER A 2 -15.04 -6.03 19.68
N LEU A 3 -16.33 -6.11 19.32
CA LEU A 3 -16.79 -6.87 18.15
C LEU A 3 -16.19 -6.31 16.85
N THR A 4 -16.08 -4.98 16.75
CA THR A 4 -15.43 -4.26 15.64
C THR A 4 -13.96 -4.62 15.52
N ASP A 5 -13.25 -4.79 16.64
CA ASP A 5 -11.83 -5.17 16.65
C ASP A 5 -11.60 -6.58 16.10
N LYS A 6 -12.53 -7.49 16.41
CA LYS A 6 -12.51 -8.86 15.89
C LYS A 6 -12.84 -8.90 14.40
N VAL A 7 -13.78 -8.05 13.95
CA VAL A 7 -14.14 -7.91 12.54
C VAL A 7 -12.98 -7.32 11.75
N PHE A 8 -12.36 -6.22 12.18
CA PHE A 8 -11.19 -5.64 11.48
C PHE A 8 -9.97 -6.58 11.46
N ALA A 9 -9.68 -7.28 12.56
CA ALA A 9 -8.55 -8.20 12.59
C ALA A 9 -8.83 -9.50 11.81
N ALA A 10 -10.09 -9.92 11.68
CA ALA A 10 -10.49 -11.05 10.85
C ALA A 10 -10.58 -10.65 9.37
N GLU A 11 -11.14 -9.48 9.07
CA GLU A 11 -11.20 -8.89 7.73
C GLU A 11 -9.80 -8.54 7.24
N GLY A 12 -8.93 -7.86 7.99
CA GLY A 12 -7.55 -7.59 7.55
C GLY A 12 -6.77 -8.87 7.19
N ARG A 13 -6.93 -9.94 7.98
CA ARG A 13 -6.36 -11.27 7.68
C ARG A 13 -7.02 -11.97 6.48
N TRP A 14 -8.29 -11.70 6.22
CA TRP A 14 -9.08 -12.29 5.14
C TRP A 14 -8.96 -11.53 3.80
N LEU A 15 -8.92 -10.19 3.88
CA LEU A 15 -8.80 -9.20 2.80
C LEU A 15 -7.41 -9.30 2.19
N MET A 16 -6.34 -9.28 3.00
CA MET A 16 -4.96 -9.45 2.50
C MET A 16 -4.64 -10.90 2.10
N GLY A 17 -5.37 -11.89 2.65
CA GLY A 17 -5.06 -13.32 2.52
C GLY A 17 -5.48 -13.99 1.20
N LYS A 18 -6.79 -14.05 0.92
CA LYS A 18 -7.35 -14.82 -0.21
C LYS A 18 -8.08 -13.96 -1.23
N VAL A 19 -8.63 -12.83 -0.81
CA VAL A 19 -9.44 -11.98 -1.67
C VAL A 19 -8.57 -10.97 -2.41
N ALA A 20 -7.59 -10.36 -1.74
CA ALA A 20 -6.76 -9.35 -2.36
C ALA A 20 -6.00 -9.84 -3.61
N PRO A 21 -5.30 -10.98 -3.59
CA PRO A 21 -4.54 -11.43 -4.76
C PRO A 21 -5.44 -11.71 -5.98
N ARG A 22 -6.62 -12.32 -5.74
CA ARG A 22 -7.60 -12.59 -6.79
C ARG A 22 -8.24 -11.32 -7.31
N LYS A 23 -8.68 -10.43 -6.42
CA LYS A 23 -9.26 -9.14 -6.79
C LYS A 23 -8.27 -8.28 -7.57
N LEU A 24 -6.99 -8.31 -7.19
CA LEU A 24 -5.93 -7.63 -7.94
C LEU A 24 -5.79 -8.22 -9.34
N LEU A 25 -5.73 -9.54 -9.47
CA LEU A 25 -5.65 -10.22 -10.76
C LEU A 25 -6.87 -9.91 -11.65
N ASP A 26 -8.09 -9.93 -11.08
CA ASP A 26 -9.32 -9.55 -11.78
C ASP A 26 -9.30 -8.07 -12.22
N SER A 27 -8.74 -7.20 -11.37
CA SER A 27 -8.61 -5.76 -11.68
C SER A 27 -7.57 -5.52 -12.78
N ILE A 28 -6.47 -6.27 -12.79
CA ILE A 28 -5.51 -6.28 -13.90
C ILE A 28 -6.23 -6.72 -15.18
N GLY A 29 -6.95 -7.84 -15.16
CA GLY A 29 -7.74 -8.34 -16.30
C GLY A 29 -8.68 -7.28 -16.89
N SER A 30 -9.34 -6.51 -16.02
CA SER A 30 -10.27 -5.44 -16.44
C SER A 30 -9.58 -4.27 -17.14
N HIS A 31 -8.30 -4.03 -16.86
CA HIS A 31 -7.51 -2.95 -17.46
C HIS A 31 -6.63 -3.41 -18.64
N LEU A 32 -6.43 -4.71 -18.80
CA LEU A 32 -5.53 -5.25 -19.84
C LEU A 32 -5.99 -4.96 -21.26
N ARG A 33 -7.30 -4.79 -21.49
CA ARG A 33 -7.82 -4.43 -22.81
C ARG A 33 -7.19 -3.14 -23.36
N ALA A 34 -6.86 -2.19 -22.50
CA ALA A 34 -6.24 -0.94 -22.91
C ALA A 34 -4.75 -1.08 -23.28
N VAL A 35 -4.11 -2.16 -22.82
CA VAL A 35 -2.67 -2.42 -22.99
C VAL A 35 -2.43 -3.42 -24.11
N ALA A 36 -3.12 -4.57 -24.07
CA ALA A 36 -2.95 -5.68 -25.00
C ALA A 36 -4.32 -6.23 -25.44
N PRO A 37 -5.02 -5.55 -26.36
CA PRO A 37 -6.34 -5.97 -26.82
C PRO A 37 -6.30 -7.38 -27.44
N GLY A 38 -7.17 -8.28 -26.98
CA GLY A 38 -7.29 -9.65 -27.47
C GLY A 38 -6.35 -10.66 -26.81
N ARG A 39 -5.52 -10.23 -25.83
CA ARG A 39 -4.61 -11.09 -25.07
C ARG A 39 -4.91 -11.08 -23.56
N GLU A 40 -6.06 -10.55 -23.15
CA GLU A 40 -6.40 -10.38 -21.74
C GLU A 40 -6.38 -11.71 -20.97
N GLU A 41 -7.03 -12.75 -21.49
CA GLU A 41 -7.07 -14.07 -20.84
C GLU A 41 -5.70 -14.76 -20.78
N GLU A 42 -4.91 -14.63 -21.86
CA GLU A 42 -3.55 -15.16 -21.94
C GLU A 42 -2.66 -14.53 -20.87
N LEU A 43 -2.66 -13.20 -20.78
CA LEU A 43 -1.83 -12.46 -19.83
C LEU A 43 -2.28 -12.69 -18.39
N VAL A 44 -3.58 -12.72 -18.10
CA VAL A 44 -4.10 -13.07 -16.76
C VAL A 44 -3.66 -14.47 -16.34
N ALA A 45 -3.75 -15.46 -17.24
CA ALA A 45 -3.31 -16.81 -16.96
C ALA A 45 -1.80 -16.89 -16.72
N ALA A 46 -1.00 -16.17 -17.52
CA ALA A 46 0.46 -16.09 -17.37
C ALA A 46 0.85 -15.46 -16.02
N ILE A 47 0.23 -14.33 -15.65
CA ILE A 47 0.43 -13.67 -14.35
C ILE A 47 0.05 -14.62 -13.21
N GLY A 48 -1.09 -15.29 -13.32
CA GLY A 48 -1.57 -16.25 -12.31
C GLY A 48 -0.59 -17.40 -12.09
N SER A 49 -0.12 -18.04 -13.17
CA SER A 49 0.85 -19.15 -13.10
C SER A 49 2.17 -18.68 -12.47
N ARG A 50 2.69 -17.53 -12.91
CA ARG A 50 3.94 -16.99 -12.40
C ARG A 50 3.84 -16.59 -10.91
N ALA A 51 2.71 -16.01 -10.51
CA ALA A 51 2.47 -15.68 -9.09
C ALA A 51 2.43 -16.94 -8.21
N GLU A 52 1.88 -18.06 -8.69
CA GLU A 52 1.90 -19.32 -7.95
C GLU A 52 3.31 -19.89 -7.79
N GLU A 53 4.17 -19.76 -8.81
CA GLU A 53 5.57 -20.17 -8.74
C GLU A 53 6.33 -19.35 -7.70
N LEU A 54 6.21 -18.01 -7.75
CA LEU A 54 6.82 -17.10 -6.79
C LEU A 54 6.38 -17.41 -5.36
N ALA A 55 5.07 -17.57 -5.13
CA ALA A 55 4.53 -17.89 -3.81
C ALA A 55 4.98 -19.27 -3.28
N LYS A 56 5.26 -20.23 -4.16
CA LYS A 56 5.85 -21.53 -3.78
C LYS A 56 7.34 -21.41 -3.47
N GLY A 57 8.06 -20.56 -4.20
CA GLY A 57 9.50 -20.32 -4.02
C GLY A 57 9.84 -19.65 -2.68
N ASP A 58 9.01 -18.70 -2.24
CA ASP A 58 9.28 -17.87 -1.05
C ASP A 58 8.47 -18.27 0.20
N GLN A 59 8.14 -19.56 0.33
CA GLN A 59 7.43 -20.04 1.52
C GLN A 59 8.23 -19.87 2.83
N ASP A 60 9.55 -19.71 2.74
CA ASP A 60 10.42 -19.41 3.89
C ASP A 60 10.11 -18.04 4.52
N MET A 61 9.49 -17.11 3.79
CA MET A 61 9.09 -15.80 4.33
C MET A 61 7.85 -15.87 5.24
N LEU A 62 7.15 -17.00 5.27
CA LEU A 62 5.91 -17.15 6.02
C LEU A 62 6.18 -17.32 7.52
N VAL A 63 6.14 -16.21 8.25
CA VAL A 63 6.32 -16.21 9.71
C VAL A 63 5.00 -16.31 10.48
N ASP A 64 3.87 -15.97 9.84
CA ASP A 64 2.53 -16.01 10.42
C ASP A 64 1.41 -15.99 9.36
N GLY A 65 0.16 -15.90 9.82
CA GLY A 65 -1.03 -15.82 8.96
C GLY A 65 -1.03 -14.60 8.02
N PRO A 66 -0.83 -13.36 8.50
CA PRO A 66 -0.69 -12.17 7.66
C PRO A 66 0.36 -12.32 6.55
N ALA A 67 1.53 -12.87 6.85
CA ALA A 67 2.61 -13.07 5.87
C ALA A 67 2.16 -13.89 4.66
N LYS A 68 1.22 -14.83 4.83
CA LYS A 68 0.66 -15.61 3.72
C LYS A 68 -0.10 -14.75 2.70
N GLY A 69 -0.86 -13.78 3.19
CA GLY A 69 -1.59 -12.85 2.33
C GLY A 69 -0.65 -11.91 1.60
N MET A 70 0.33 -11.38 2.33
CA MET A 70 1.35 -10.49 1.78
C MET A 70 2.16 -11.18 0.69
N LEU A 71 2.60 -12.43 0.93
CA LEU A 71 3.31 -13.23 -0.07
C LEU A 71 2.47 -13.39 -1.35
N ALA A 72 1.19 -13.73 -1.20
CA ALA A 72 0.31 -13.92 -2.35
C ALA A 72 0.09 -12.61 -3.13
N THR A 73 -0.13 -11.48 -2.45
CA THR A 73 -0.28 -10.17 -3.10
C THR A 73 1.02 -9.74 -3.79
N CYS A 74 2.16 -9.83 -3.11
CA CYS A 74 3.48 -9.54 -3.67
C CYS A 74 3.79 -10.39 -4.91
N SER A 75 3.46 -11.67 -4.86
CA SER A 75 3.66 -12.59 -5.98
C SER A 75 2.84 -12.18 -7.20
N VAL A 76 1.58 -11.76 -7.02
CA VAL A 76 0.75 -11.23 -8.12
C VAL A 76 1.30 -9.92 -8.67
N VAL A 77 1.74 -9.00 -7.82
CA VAL A 77 2.33 -7.73 -8.25
C VAL A 77 3.62 -7.96 -9.05
N LEU A 78 4.53 -8.81 -8.56
CA LEU A 78 5.79 -9.10 -9.24
C LEU A 78 5.53 -9.83 -10.57
N ALA A 79 4.68 -10.85 -10.57
CA ALA A 79 4.29 -11.52 -11.81
C ALA A 79 3.63 -10.56 -12.80
N GLY A 80 2.77 -9.66 -12.32
CA GLY A 80 2.17 -8.60 -13.12
C GLY A 80 3.23 -7.69 -13.74
N TYR A 81 4.20 -7.27 -12.95
CA TYR A 81 5.32 -6.45 -13.45
C TYR A 81 6.14 -7.20 -14.51
N GLU A 82 6.60 -8.41 -14.23
CA GLU A 82 7.43 -9.20 -15.16
C GLU A 82 6.72 -9.48 -16.49
N ILE A 83 5.43 -9.84 -16.45
CA ILE A 83 4.65 -10.21 -17.64
C ILE A 83 4.19 -8.99 -18.43
N LEU A 84 3.91 -7.86 -17.78
CA LEU A 84 3.43 -6.65 -18.46
C LEU A 84 4.55 -5.73 -18.92
N LEU A 85 5.76 -5.85 -18.37
CA LEU A 85 6.90 -5.04 -18.76
C LEU A 85 7.16 -5.06 -20.29
N PRO A 86 7.11 -6.22 -20.99
CA PRO A 86 7.20 -6.26 -22.45
C PRO A 86 6.05 -5.55 -23.18
N GLU A 87 4.83 -5.55 -22.61
CA GLU A 87 3.67 -4.87 -23.19
C GLU A 87 3.77 -3.33 -23.06
N PHE A 88 4.70 -2.85 -22.22
CA PHE A 88 5.08 -1.44 -22.11
C PHE A 88 6.46 -1.16 -22.69
N ASP A 89 6.91 -1.94 -23.68
CA ASP A 89 8.20 -1.77 -24.38
C ASP A 89 9.43 -1.78 -23.46
N GLY A 90 9.34 -2.42 -22.29
CA GLY A 90 10.40 -2.42 -21.27
C GLY A 90 10.40 -1.17 -20.37
N ASP A 91 9.40 -0.30 -20.44
CA ASP A 91 9.28 0.88 -19.58
C ASP A 91 8.83 0.47 -18.16
N GLU A 92 9.82 0.33 -17.27
CA GLU A 92 9.59 -0.04 -15.87
C GLU A 92 8.69 0.96 -15.15
N ARG A 93 8.91 2.25 -15.37
CA ARG A 93 8.18 3.33 -14.68
C ARG A 93 6.71 3.29 -15.07
N ARG A 94 6.43 3.21 -16.37
CA ARG A 94 5.06 3.13 -16.88
C ARG A 94 4.35 1.87 -16.40
N THR A 95 5.05 0.73 -16.38
CA THR A 95 4.51 -0.53 -15.85
C THR A 95 4.16 -0.41 -14.37
N ILE A 96 5.05 0.17 -13.56
CA ILE A 96 4.80 0.38 -12.12
C ILE A 96 3.64 1.36 -11.91
N LEU A 97 3.58 2.48 -12.64
CA LEU A 97 2.48 3.45 -12.53
C LEU A 97 1.12 2.83 -12.91
N PHE A 98 1.10 1.97 -13.93
CA PHE A 98 -0.09 1.21 -14.30
C PHE A 98 -0.55 0.28 -13.17
N LEU A 99 0.37 -0.46 -12.56
CA LEU A 99 0.07 -1.32 -11.42
C LEU A 99 -0.35 -0.53 -10.17
N GLN A 100 0.27 0.62 -9.90
CA GLN A 100 -0.12 1.54 -8.83
C GLN A 100 -1.56 2.01 -9.00
N HIS A 101 -1.95 2.39 -10.22
CA HIS A 101 -3.32 2.82 -10.52
C HIS A 101 -4.33 1.70 -10.22
N ILE A 102 -4.10 0.49 -10.74
CA ILE A 102 -4.97 -0.67 -10.54
C ILE A 102 -5.07 -1.03 -9.06
N PHE A 103 -3.93 -1.06 -8.36
CA PHE A 103 -3.90 -1.38 -6.94
C PHE A 103 -4.63 -0.32 -6.12
N GLY A 104 -4.39 0.96 -6.38
CA GLY A 104 -5.05 2.08 -5.70
C GLY A 104 -6.57 2.02 -5.82
N GLU A 105 -7.09 1.84 -7.03
CA GLU A 105 -8.54 1.77 -7.29
C GLU A 105 -9.21 0.58 -6.60
N ALA A 106 -8.55 -0.57 -6.56
CA ALA A 106 -9.12 -1.78 -5.97
C ALA A 106 -9.42 -1.64 -4.47
N TYR A 107 -8.75 -0.73 -3.75
CA TYR A 107 -8.84 -0.61 -2.28
C TYR A 107 -9.25 0.76 -1.75
N ARG A 108 -9.35 1.79 -2.60
CA ARG A 108 -9.67 3.17 -2.19
C ARG A 108 -10.92 3.28 -1.30
N ARG A 109 -12.05 2.75 -1.76
CA ARG A 109 -13.35 2.87 -1.06
C ARG A 109 -13.37 2.23 0.33
N SER A 110 -12.58 1.17 0.54
CA SER A 110 -12.51 0.49 1.83
C SER A 110 -11.79 1.33 2.88
N ILE A 111 -10.81 2.15 2.48
CA ILE A 111 -10.04 3.00 3.41
C ILE A 111 -10.81 4.28 3.76
N GLU A 112 -11.45 4.91 2.77
CA GLU A 112 -12.23 6.15 2.97
C GLU A 112 -13.26 6.00 4.10
N VAL A 113 -14.01 4.88 4.11
CA VAL A 113 -15.03 4.60 5.12
C VAL A 113 -14.44 4.47 6.54
N VAL A 114 -13.24 3.89 6.66
CA VAL A 114 -12.58 3.69 7.95
C VAL A 114 -12.11 5.02 8.52
N ILE A 115 -11.50 5.86 7.69
CA ILE A 115 -10.99 7.16 8.15
C ILE A 115 -12.12 8.12 8.48
N GLU A 116 -13.19 8.16 7.70
CA GLU A 116 -14.37 8.98 8.01
C GLU A 116 -14.98 8.61 9.38
N ALA A 117 -14.88 7.34 9.80
CA ALA A 117 -15.34 6.90 11.10
C ALA A 117 -14.38 7.29 12.25
N LEU A 118 -13.08 7.39 11.96
CA LEU A 118 -12.04 7.70 12.96
C LEU A 118 -11.90 9.20 13.24
N THR A 119 -12.31 10.06 12.31
CA THR A 119 -12.12 11.51 12.41
C THR A 119 -13.31 12.27 13.01
N LYS A 120 -14.38 11.56 13.41
CA LYS A 120 -15.56 12.13 14.09
C LYS A 120 -15.28 12.26 15.61
N GLY A 121 -14.61 13.32 16.05
CA GLY A 121 -14.44 13.63 17.48
C GLY A 121 -13.49 14.81 17.80
N ASP A 122 -13.49 15.25 19.06
CA ASP A 122 -12.77 16.46 19.52
C ASP A 122 -11.24 16.29 19.66
N THR A 123 -10.73 15.05 19.63
CA THR A 123 -9.28 14.74 19.70
C THR A 123 -8.81 13.90 18.50
N PRO A 124 -8.76 14.47 17.27
CA PRO A 124 -8.46 13.71 16.07
C PRO A 124 -7.08 13.05 16.09
N LEU A 125 -6.04 13.76 16.51
CA LEU A 125 -4.66 13.24 16.48
C LEU A 125 -4.48 11.97 17.32
N ASP A 126 -4.91 12.01 18.58
CA ASP A 126 -4.83 10.85 19.49
C ASP A 126 -5.67 9.66 18.99
N THR A 127 -6.78 9.96 18.31
CA THR A 127 -7.67 8.94 17.76
C THR A 127 -7.03 8.26 16.56
N VAL A 128 -6.40 9.04 15.67
CA VAL A 128 -5.64 8.54 14.52
C VAL A 128 -4.43 7.74 14.99
N ALA A 129 -3.64 8.25 15.95
CA ALA A 129 -2.48 7.56 16.50
C ALA A 129 -2.84 6.18 17.05
N LYS A 130 -3.85 6.10 17.93
CA LYS A 130 -4.36 4.84 18.48
C LYS A 130 -4.90 3.90 17.40
N ALA A 131 -5.54 4.44 16.37
CA ALA A 131 -6.07 3.64 15.28
C ALA A 131 -4.94 3.04 14.43
N MET A 132 -3.88 3.79 14.14
CA MET A 132 -2.70 3.34 13.40
C MET A 132 -1.89 2.30 14.20
N GLU A 133 -1.65 2.56 15.48
CA GLU A 133 -1.01 1.59 16.39
C GLU A 133 -1.77 0.26 16.40
N LYS A 134 -3.10 0.33 16.53
CA LYS A 134 -3.95 -0.86 16.57
C LYS A 134 -4.05 -1.56 15.22
N SER A 135 -4.15 -0.83 14.13
CA SER A 135 -4.24 -1.39 12.78
C SER A 135 -2.93 -2.07 12.38
N SER A 136 -1.77 -1.61 12.88
CA SER A 136 -0.47 -2.22 12.60
C SER A 136 -0.41 -3.72 12.89
N ALA A 137 -1.18 -4.20 13.88
CA ALA A 137 -1.29 -5.63 14.21
C ALA A 137 -1.81 -6.49 13.04
N MET A 138 -2.50 -5.89 12.05
CA MET A 138 -2.96 -6.59 10.85
C MET A 138 -1.80 -7.04 9.95
N TYR A 139 -0.65 -6.38 10.03
CA TYR A 139 0.53 -6.68 9.23
C TYR A 139 1.33 -7.87 9.76
N GLY A 140 1.05 -8.32 10.99
CA GLY A 140 1.74 -9.44 11.59
C GLY A 140 3.17 -9.12 12.06
N SER A 141 3.88 -10.17 12.40
CA SER A 141 5.18 -10.15 13.09
C SER A 141 6.39 -9.95 12.18
N TYR A 142 6.20 -10.01 10.85
CA TYR A 142 7.30 -9.74 9.91
C TYR A 142 7.67 -8.26 9.92
N PHE A 143 6.65 -7.39 9.97
CA PHE A 143 6.85 -5.95 9.98
C PHE A 143 7.38 -5.50 11.34
N ARG A 144 8.21 -4.46 11.31
CA ARG A 144 8.63 -3.73 12.51
C ARG A 144 8.15 -2.30 12.41
N PHE A 145 7.21 -1.96 13.28
CA PHE A 145 6.67 -0.62 13.43
C PHE A 145 7.24 0.02 14.68
N ASP A 146 7.55 1.31 14.58
CA ASP A 146 7.92 2.18 15.67
C ASP A 146 6.93 3.35 15.69
N PHE A 147 6.48 3.74 16.87
CA PHE A 147 5.49 4.81 17.04
C PHE A 147 6.07 5.85 17.99
N GLU A 148 6.08 7.09 17.53
CA GLU A 148 6.69 8.20 18.24
C GLU A 148 5.74 9.39 18.32
N ARG A 149 5.92 10.18 19.38
CA ARG A 149 5.27 11.47 19.56
C ARG A 149 6.35 12.53 19.77
N PRO A 150 6.88 13.10 18.67
CA PRO A 150 7.97 14.08 18.76
C PRO A 150 7.58 15.32 19.60
N ASP A 151 6.32 15.72 19.52
CA ASP A 151 5.73 16.84 20.25
C ASP A 151 4.20 16.66 20.41
N ASP A 152 3.52 17.64 21.01
CA ASP A 152 2.08 17.57 21.29
C ASP A 152 1.21 17.54 20.02
N ASP A 153 1.74 18.04 18.90
CA ASP A 153 1.04 18.30 17.64
C ASP A 153 1.38 17.29 16.54
N THR A 154 2.32 16.38 16.80
CA THR A 154 2.85 15.43 15.81
C THR A 154 2.80 14.00 16.32
N PHE A 155 2.29 13.10 15.48
CA PHE A 155 2.43 11.65 15.61
C PHE A 155 3.24 11.12 14.43
N GLU A 156 4.22 10.27 14.69
CA GLU A 156 5.02 9.60 13.66
C GLU A 156 4.92 8.07 13.79
N MET A 157 4.72 7.42 12.65
CA MET A 157 4.83 5.97 12.48
C MET A 157 6.04 5.68 11.58
N GLY A 158 7.00 4.93 12.12
CA GLY A 158 8.16 4.39 11.41
C GLY A 158 7.95 2.92 11.04
N VAL A 159 8.44 2.52 9.87
CA VAL A 159 8.55 1.11 9.45
C VAL A 159 10.01 0.81 9.12
N THR A 160 10.68 0.09 10.01
CA THR A 160 12.11 -0.27 9.88
C THR A 160 12.31 -1.66 9.28
N ARG A 161 11.25 -2.47 9.19
CA ARG A 161 11.23 -3.72 8.43
C ARG A 161 9.89 -3.89 7.75
N CYS A 162 9.90 -4.14 6.44
CA CYS A 162 8.71 -4.22 5.60
C CYS A 162 8.73 -5.50 4.77
N PHE A 163 7.72 -6.36 4.91
CA PHE A 163 7.62 -7.60 4.13
C PHE A 163 7.67 -7.33 2.63
N PHE A 164 6.95 -6.30 2.18
CA PHE A 164 6.86 -5.97 0.76
C PHE A 164 8.22 -5.63 0.18
N HIS A 165 8.94 -4.71 0.85
CA HIS A 165 10.27 -4.32 0.44
C HIS A 165 11.23 -5.51 0.39
N ASP A 166 11.27 -6.31 1.46
CA ASP A 166 12.19 -7.45 1.55
C ASP A 166 11.87 -8.53 0.50
N PHE A 167 10.59 -8.75 0.17
CA PHE A 167 10.17 -9.64 -0.91
C PHE A 167 10.69 -9.14 -2.25
N PHE A 168 10.39 -7.90 -2.64
CA PHE A 168 10.78 -7.41 -3.97
C PHE A 168 12.30 -7.22 -4.10
N ALA A 169 12.99 -6.85 -3.02
CA ALA A 169 14.45 -6.78 -3.00
C ALA A 169 15.10 -8.16 -3.23
N ARG A 170 14.51 -9.24 -2.71
CA ARG A 170 14.98 -10.62 -2.94
C ARG A 170 14.88 -11.03 -4.42
N HIS A 171 13.96 -10.43 -5.17
CA HIS A 171 13.76 -10.66 -6.60
C HIS A 171 14.39 -9.58 -7.49
N ASP A 172 15.38 -8.85 -6.96
CA ASP A 172 16.09 -7.77 -7.69
C ASP A 172 15.15 -6.67 -8.25
N ALA A 173 13.98 -6.48 -7.63
CA ALA A 173 12.94 -5.56 -8.10
C ALA A 173 12.48 -4.54 -7.03
N PRO A 174 13.39 -3.92 -6.24
CA PRO A 174 13.01 -3.11 -5.07
C PRO A 174 12.06 -1.94 -5.40
N LEU A 175 12.15 -1.35 -6.59
CA LEU A 175 11.25 -0.27 -7.04
C LEU A 175 9.80 -0.73 -7.22
N VAL A 176 9.54 -2.02 -7.48
CA VAL A 176 8.18 -2.56 -7.59
C VAL A 176 7.43 -2.49 -6.27
N THR A 177 8.16 -2.40 -5.13
CA THR A 177 7.56 -2.12 -3.82
C THR A 177 6.70 -0.86 -3.82
N THR A 178 7.03 0.13 -4.66
CA THR A 178 6.25 1.37 -4.77
C THR A 178 4.81 1.15 -5.23
N VAL A 179 4.48 0.03 -5.91
CA VAL A 179 3.11 -0.37 -6.22
C VAL A 179 2.28 -0.50 -4.94
N LEU A 180 2.84 -1.13 -3.91
CA LEU A 180 2.19 -1.31 -2.62
C LEU A 180 2.31 -0.06 -1.75
N CYS A 181 3.40 0.70 -1.82
CA CYS A 181 3.51 1.99 -1.12
C CYS A 181 2.47 3.00 -1.61
N ALA A 182 2.11 3.02 -2.89
CA ALA A 182 1.09 3.94 -3.42
C ALA A 182 -0.27 3.77 -2.72
N TRP A 183 -0.53 2.61 -2.13
CA TRP A 183 -1.73 2.35 -1.34
C TRP A 183 -1.88 3.29 -0.15
N ASP A 184 -0.78 3.70 0.47
CA ASP A 184 -0.80 4.58 1.64
C ASP A 184 -1.43 5.94 1.34
N ALA A 185 -1.36 6.39 0.08
CA ALA A 185 -1.97 7.64 -0.35
C ALA A 185 -3.49 7.66 -0.06
N ASN A 186 -4.17 6.50 -0.12
CA ASN A 186 -5.60 6.43 0.16
C ASN A 186 -5.96 6.85 1.58
N TRP A 187 -5.13 6.52 2.57
CA TRP A 187 -5.40 6.90 3.96
C TRP A 187 -4.85 8.30 4.25
N MET A 188 -3.71 8.64 3.67
CA MET A 188 -3.10 9.96 3.80
C MET A 188 -4.01 11.07 3.29
N GLN A 189 -4.63 10.88 2.11
CA GLN A 189 -5.55 11.85 1.50
C GLN A 189 -6.90 11.95 2.21
N ALA A 190 -7.29 10.92 2.96
CA ALA A 190 -8.55 10.93 3.71
C ALA A 190 -8.47 11.77 5.01
N LEU A 191 -7.26 12.15 5.45
CA LEU A 191 -7.04 13.13 6.51
C LEU A 191 -7.14 14.55 5.94
N ASP A 192 -8.36 14.96 5.59
CA ASP A 192 -8.65 16.30 5.07
C ASP A 192 -8.41 17.36 6.16
N PRO A 193 -7.48 18.32 5.98
CA PRO A 193 -7.21 19.37 6.95
C PRO A 193 -8.43 20.24 7.28
N GLY A 194 -9.28 20.54 6.28
CA GLY A 194 -10.48 21.36 6.46
C GLY A 194 -11.56 20.69 7.31
N VAL A 195 -11.52 19.36 7.44
CA VAL A 195 -12.44 18.57 8.27
C VAL A 195 -11.82 18.21 9.61
N THR A 196 -10.53 17.83 9.60
CA THR A 196 -9.88 17.16 10.74
C THR A 196 -8.92 18.06 11.51
N GLY A 197 -8.45 19.15 10.91
CA GLY A 197 -7.32 19.94 11.42
C GLY A 197 -6.01 19.17 11.43
N LEU A 198 -5.90 18.09 10.64
CA LEU A 198 -4.71 17.25 10.50
C LEU A 198 -4.26 17.22 9.04
N ARG A 199 -2.95 17.16 8.83
CA ARG A 199 -2.34 16.81 7.55
C ARG A 199 -1.47 15.57 7.70
N SER A 200 -1.32 14.81 6.62
CA SER A 200 -0.43 13.66 6.56
C SER A 200 0.84 13.99 5.78
N GLU A 201 1.94 13.35 6.16
CA GLU A 201 3.22 13.46 5.48
C GLU A 201 3.84 12.07 5.34
N ARG A 202 4.43 11.78 4.19
CA ARG A 202 5.31 10.64 3.99
C ARG A 202 6.67 11.18 3.58
N THR A 203 7.63 11.09 4.49
CA THR A 203 8.92 11.80 4.38
C THR A 203 10.07 10.89 3.96
N SER A 204 9.91 9.57 4.09
CA SER A 204 10.91 8.59 3.64
C SER A 204 10.27 7.24 3.34
N LEU A 205 10.92 6.45 2.49
CA LEU A 205 10.49 5.13 2.06
C LEU A 205 11.70 4.21 1.84
N LEU A 206 11.64 3.00 2.43
CA LEU A 206 12.59 1.92 2.15
C LEU A 206 12.70 1.64 0.64
N SER A 207 11.56 1.66 -0.06
CA SER A 207 11.48 1.41 -1.52
C SER A 207 12.20 2.47 -2.38
N LEU A 208 12.57 3.61 -1.80
CA LEU A 208 13.32 4.68 -2.46
C LEU A 208 14.76 4.79 -1.94
N GLY A 209 15.23 3.82 -1.16
CA GLY A 209 16.60 3.72 -0.66
C GLY A 209 16.83 4.38 0.71
N ASP A 210 15.78 4.79 1.42
CA ASP A 210 15.91 5.32 2.78
C ASP A 210 16.06 4.18 3.81
N ASP A 211 16.37 4.52 5.06
CA ASP A 211 16.60 3.57 6.16
C ASP A 211 15.31 3.05 6.82
N ALA A 212 14.20 3.78 6.65
CA ALA A 212 12.88 3.43 7.15
C ALA A 212 11.81 4.11 6.29
N CYS A 213 10.59 3.59 6.32
CA CYS A 213 9.43 4.39 5.90
C CYS A 213 8.99 5.25 7.08
N ARG A 214 8.71 6.55 6.85
CA ARG A 214 8.20 7.45 7.89
C ARG A 214 6.94 8.15 7.44
N PHE A 215 5.91 8.04 8.28
CA PHE A 215 4.60 8.64 8.07
C PHE A 215 4.28 9.53 9.27
N ARG A 216 3.98 10.80 9.02
CA ARG A 216 3.58 11.75 10.05
C ARG A 216 2.14 12.16 9.89
N VAL A 217 1.52 12.43 11.03
CA VAL A 217 0.24 13.13 11.11
C VAL A 217 0.49 14.35 11.99
N VAL A 218 0.26 15.53 11.43
CA VAL A 218 0.59 16.81 12.06
C VAL A 218 -0.67 17.64 12.15
N ARG A 219 -0.89 18.32 13.28
CA ARG A 219 -1.95 19.33 13.38
C ARG A 219 -1.67 20.52 12.47
N THR A 220 -2.71 21.06 11.88
CA THR A 220 -2.62 22.24 11.02
C THR A 220 -3.85 23.11 11.19
N ASP A 221 -3.63 24.42 11.24
CA ASP A 221 -4.69 25.43 11.20
C ASP A 221 -5.00 25.87 9.76
N ASP A 222 -4.20 25.44 8.77
CA ASP A 222 -4.47 25.69 7.36
C ASP A 222 -5.39 24.59 6.79
N PRO A 223 -6.66 24.92 6.47
CA PRO A 223 -7.61 23.96 5.92
C PRO A 223 -7.29 23.56 4.47
N LEU A 224 -6.32 24.21 3.83
CA LEU A 224 -5.85 23.93 2.47
C LEU A 224 -4.44 23.31 2.44
N ALA A 225 -3.87 22.97 3.60
CA ALA A 225 -2.54 22.37 3.67
C ALA A 225 -2.46 21.12 2.80
N ALA A 226 -1.50 21.10 1.86
CA ALA A 226 -1.27 19.92 1.04
C ALA A 226 -0.63 18.78 1.87
N GLN A 227 -0.96 17.54 1.51
CA GLN A 227 -0.19 16.38 1.92
C GLN A 227 1.23 16.47 1.36
N GLU A 228 2.22 16.07 2.16
CA GLU A 228 3.59 15.84 1.68
C GLU A 228 3.78 14.36 1.37
N ASP A 229 4.33 14.03 0.20
CA ASP A 229 4.51 12.64 -0.22
C ASP A 229 5.76 12.45 -1.09
N VAL A 230 6.82 11.94 -0.48
CA VAL A 230 8.08 11.67 -1.19
C VAL A 230 7.94 10.64 -2.31
N LEU A 231 6.91 9.79 -2.31
CA LEU A 231 6.66 8.90 -3.44
C LEU A 231 6.20 9.69 -4.66
N ALA A 232 5.28 10.64 -4.48
CA ALA A 232 4.84 11.51 -5.56
C ALA A 232 6.01 12.34 -6.10
N GLU A 233 6.82 12.90 -5.21
CA GLU A 233 7.96 13.74 -5.56
C GLU A 233 9.09 12.99 -6.26
N ARG A 234 9.57 11.89 -5.67
CA ARG A 234 10.78 11.18 -6.12
C ARG A 234 10.48 10.11 -7.16
N PHE A 235 9.28 9.51 -7.15
CA PHE A 235 8.91 8.45 -8.09
C PHE A 235 7.96 8.95 -9.18
N ALA A 236 6.81 9.55 -8.83
CA ALA A 236 5.82 9.94 -9.84
C ALA A 236 6.25 11.15 -10.69
N GLY A 237 7.20 11.96 -10.22
CA GLY A 237 7.68 13.18 -10.90
C GLY A 237 6.62 14.28 -10.89
N PRO A 238 6.93 15.51 -11.35
CA PRO A 238 5.91 16.55 -11.46
C PRO A 238 4.82 16.05 -12.40
N ALA A 239 3.56 16.09 -11.95
CA ALA A 239 2.42 15.92 -12.83
C ALA A 239 2.60 16.90 -13.99
N GLN A 240 2.82 16.39 -15.20
CA GLN A 240 2.81 17.26 -16.38
C GLN A 240 1.39 17.81 -16.48
N GLY A 241 1.23 19.07 -16.06
CA GLY A 241 -0.01 19.80 -16.23
C GLY A 241 -0.39 19.80 -17.70
N GLY A 242 -1.59 19.28 -17.99
CA GLY A 242 -2.26 19.50 -19.26
C GLY A 242 -2.75 20.93 -19.38
#